data_AF-A0A3C1H497-F1
#
_entry.id   AF-A0A3C1H497-F1
#
_cell.length_a   1.000
_cell.length_b   1.000
_cell.length_c   1.000
_cell.angle_alpha   90.00
_cell.angle_beta   90.00
_cell.angle_gamma   90.00
#
_symmetry.space_group_name_H-M   'P 1'
#
loop_
_entity.id
_entity.type
_entity.pdbx_description
1 polymer ?
#
loop_
_entity_poly.entity_id
_entity_poly.type
_entity_poly.pdbx_seq_one_letter_code
_entity_poly.pdbx_strand_id
1 'polypeptide(L)'
;FIDEAYSLYRDDGFSKADYGREAIDTLVAEMENHRADLMVIMAGYPDDMEKLMNGNVGLKSRMPFMLEFPNYSRQQLADIFMSMTEKSFAHDEAFTEAVNSYFAGLSDEMMNAKDFSNARFSRNLYERTWGKAALRCQMQQIACDTLTAEDFALAIADKEFNNVLDQKKRTIGF
;
A
#
# COMPACT_ATOMS: atom_id res chain seq x y z
N PHE A 1 -10.02 13.94 -5.53
CA PHE A 1 -9.55 12.55 -5.26
C PHE A 1 -10.29 12.06 -4.04
N ILE A 2 -10.95 10.90 -4.13
CA ILE A 2 -11.73 10.28 -3.06
C ILE A 2 -11.10 8.90 -2.84
N ASP A 3 -10.38 8.75 -1.73
CA ASP A 3 -9.82 7.46 -1.33
C ASP A 3 -10.90 6.61 -0.64
N GLU A 4 -10.78 5.29 -0.77
CA GLU A 4 -11.76 4.32 -0.26
C GLU A 4 -13.23 4.70 -0.59
N ALA A 5 -13.47 5.10 -1.85
CA ALA A 5 -14.75 5.68 -2.28
C ALA A 5 -15.95 4.75 -2.09
N TYR A 6 -15.71 3.43 -2.04
CA TYR A 6 -16.73 2.42 -1.73
C TYR A 6 -17.37 2.62 -0.36
N SER A 7 -16.72 3.34 0.57
CA SER A 7 -17.29 3.68 1.88
C SER A 7 -18.54 4.56 1.80
N LEU A 8 -18.73 5.27 0.67
CA LEU A 8 -19.93 6.06 0.38
C LEU A 8 -21.16 5.18 0.10
N TYR A 9 -20.98 3.90 -0.21
CA TYR A 9 -22.07 2.98 -0.51
C TYR A 9 -22.06 1.81 0.48
N ARG A 10 -23.04 1.78 1.38
CA ARG A 10 -23.23 0.72 2.37
C ARG A 10 -24.55 0.01 2.13
N ASP A 11 -24.47 -1.23 1.67
CA ASP A 11 -25.64 -2.10 1.46
C ASP A 11 -25.98 -2.88 2.73
N ASP A 12 -26.10 -2.20 3.87
CA ASP A 12 -26.30 -2.86 5.16
C ASP A 12 -27.77 -3.00 5.57
N GLY A 13 -28.74 -2.45 4.83
CA GLY A 13 -30.17 -2.69 5.07
C GLY A 13 -30.72 -2.23 6.44
N PHE A 14 -29.87 -1.72 7.33
CA PHE A 14 -30.20 -1.34 8.71
C PHE A 14 -30.30 0.18 8.91
N SER A 15 -29.79 0.98 7.97
CA SER A 15 -29.85 2.44 8.05
C SER A 15 -31.08 3.01 7.33
N LYS A 16 -32.01 3.58 8.11
CA LYS A 16 -33.16 4.37 7.60
C LYS A 16 -32.76 5.74 7.01
N ALA A 17 -31.47 6.11 7.05
CA ALA A 17 -30.94 7.36 6.55
C ALA A 17 -29.68 7.10 5.69
N ASP A 18 -29.87 7.03 4.38
CA ASP A 18 -28.83 6.69 3.42
C ASP A 18 -28.10 7.95 2.91
N TYR A 19 -27.44 8.66 3.83
CA TYR A 19 -26.65 9.86 3.50
C TYR A 19 -25.52 9.58 2.50
N GLY A 20 -25.04 8.34 2.44
CA GLY A 20 -24.03 7.91 1.47
C GLY A 20 -24.57 7.98 0.04
N ARG A 21 -25.80 7.50 -0.18
CA ARG A 21 -26.47 7.62 -1.47
C ARG A 21 -26.77 9.07 -1.85
N GLU A 22 -27.20 9.90 -0.91
CA GLU A 22 -27.38 11.35 -1.17
C GLU A 22 -26.07 12.03 -1.58
N ALA A 23 -24.95 11.65 -0.94
CA ALA A 23 -23.63 12.14 -1.32
C ALA A 23 -23.24 11.69 -2.74
N ILE A 24 -23.53 10.44 -3.12
CA ILE A 24 -23.29 9.93 -4.48
C ILE A 24 -24.15 10.67 -5.50
N ASP A 25 -25.44 10.87 -5.23
CA ASP A 25 -26.34 11.56 -6.15
C ASP A 25 -25.93 13.03 -6.34
N THR A 26 -25.53 13.69 -5.26
CA THR A 26 -24.96 15.04 -5.31
C THR A 26 -23.67 15.07 -6.13
N LEU A 27 -22.77 14.11 -5.92
CA LEU A 27 -21.53 14.00 -6.69
C LEU A 27 -21.82 13.81 -8.19
N VAL A 28 -22.79 12.97 -8.54
CA VAL A 28 -23.20 12.76 -9.94
C VAL A 28 -23.74 14.05 -10.57
N ALA A 29 -24.54 14.82 -9.83
CA ALA A 29 -25.05 16.11 -10.30
C ALA A 29 -23.90 17.11 -10.53
N GLU A 30 -22.96 17.21 -9.60
CA GLU A 30 -21.81 18.11 -9.74
C GLU A 30 -20.88 17.69 -10.88
N MET A 31 -20.67 16.39 -11.10
CA MET A 31 -19.95 15.87 -12.26
C MET A 31 -20.60 16.25 -13.60
N GLU A 32 -21.92 16.44 -13.61
CA GLU A 32 -22.67 16.86 -14.80
C GLU A 32 -22.60 18.37 -15.01
N ASN A 33 -22.75 19.15 -13.94
CA ASN A 33 -22.75 20.61 -13.97
C ASN A 33 -21.36 21.18 -14.29
N HIS A 34 -20.30 20.51 -13.81
CA HIS A 34 -18.92 20.99 -13.84
C HIS A 34 -18.01 20.16 -14.76
N ARG A 35 -18.52 19.73 -15.92
CA ARG A 35 -17.76 18.88 -16.87
C ARG A 35 -16.46 19.50 -17.40
N ALA A 36 -16.33 20.83 -17.38
CA ALA A 36 -15.18 21.54 -17.93
C ALA A 36 -14.10 21.84 -16.88
N ASP A 37 -14.44 21.79 -15.59
CA ASP A 37 -13.63 22.32 -14.49
C ASP A 37 -13.55 21.39 -13.26
N LEU A 38 -14.28 20.27 -13.25
CA LEU A 38 -14.21 19.26 -12.19
C LEU A 38 -13.62 17.93 -12.70
N MET A 39 -12.54 17.48 -12.05
CA MET A 39 -11.99 16.14 -12.21
C MET A 39 -12.19 15.33 -10.92
N VAL A 40 -12.92 14.22 -11.04
CA VAL A 40 -13.14 13.28 -9.93
C VAL A 40 -12.31 12.03 -10.19
N ILE A 41 -11.49 11.66 -9.21
CA ILE A 41 -10.72 10.42 -9.18
C ILE A 41 -11.17 9.67 -7.94
N MET A 42 -11.68 8.45 -8.11
CA MET A 42 -12.04 7.55 -7.02
C MET A 42 -11.04 6.39 -6.95
N ALA A 43 -10.65 6.01 -5.74
CA ALA A 43 -9.76 4.89 -5.48
C ALA A 43 -10.38 3.92 -4.47
N GLY A 44 -9.99 2.65 -4.56
CA GLY A 44 -10.47 1.59 -3.68
C GLY A 44 -10.12 0.20 -4.23
N TYR A 45 -10.46 -0.83 -3.47
CA TYR A 45 -10.25 -2.21 -3.89
C TYR A 45 -11.20 -2.58 -5.05
N PRO A 46 -10.74 -3.37 -6.05
CA PRO A 46 -11.52 -3.67 -7.26
C PRO A 46 -12.94 -4.17 -6.98
N ASP A 47 -13.09 -5.19 -6.13
CA ASP A 47 -14.39 -5.79 -5.79
C ASP A 47 -15.36 -4.79 -5.15
N ASP A 48 -14.85 -3.91 -4.28
CA ASP A 48 -15.68 -2.95 -3.54
C ASP A 48 -16.03 -1.74 -4.42
N MET A 49 -15.14 -1.34 -5.33
CA MET A 49 -15.43 -0.37 -6.37
C MET A 49 -16.48 -0.89 -7.36
N GLU A 50 -16.44 -2.18 -7.71
CA GLU A 50 -17.48 -2.78 -8.56
C GLU A 50 -18.87 -2.71 -7.89
N LYS A 51 -18.96 -3.01 -6.59
CA LYS A 51 -20.20 -2.87 -5.82
C LYS A 51 -20.71 -1.42 -5.82
N LEU A 52 -19.83 -0.45 -5.55
CA LEU A 52 -20.17 0.97 -5.60
C LEU A 52 -20.73 1.37 -6.98
N MET A 53 -20.06 0.97 -8.06
CA MET A 53 -20.48 1.30 -9.43
C MET A 53 -21.81 0.65 -9.81
N ASN A 54 -22.07 -0.57 -9.34
CA ASN A 54 -23.33 -1.25 -9.58
C ASN A 54 -24.47 -0.72 -8.69
N GLY A 55 -24.16 -0.10 -7.55
CA GLY A 55 -25.11 0.55 -6.66
C GLY A 55 -25.74 1.84 -7.22
N ASN A 56 -25.07 2.53 -8.16
CA ASN A 56 -25.60 3.74 -8.79
C ASN A 56 -25.25 3.81 -10.29
N VAL A 57 -26.26 3.62 -11.15
CA VAL A 57 -26.11 3.65 -12.62
C VAL A 57 -25.63 5.03 -13.11
N GLY A 58 -26.05 6.11 -12.45
CA GLY A 58 -25.62 7.47 -12.75
C GLY A 58 -24.11 7.63 -12.59
N LEU A 59 -23.58 7.18 -11.45
CA LEU A 59 -22.14 7.19 -11.16
C LEU A 59 -21.35 6.40 -12.20
N LYS A 60 -21.78 5.16 -12.50
CA LYS A 60 -21.11 4.28 -13.49
C LYS A 60 -21.03 4.95 -14.87
N SER A 61 -22.08 5.64 -15.30
CA SER A 61 -22.10 6.31 -16.60
C SER A 61 -21.18 7.53 -16.72
N ARG A 62 -20.82 8.16 -15.59
CA ARG A 62 -19.94 9.34 -15.53
C ARG A 62 -18.49 8.99 -15.20
N MET A 63 -18.19 7.71 -14.96
CA MET A 63 -16.85 7.18 -14.67
C MET A 63 -16.40 6.23 -15.80
N PRO A 64 -16.14 6.73 -17.03
CA PRO A 64 -15.82 5.89 -18.17
C PRO A 64 -14.41 5.29 -18.12
N PHE A 65 -13.51 5.84 -17.31
CA PHE A 65 -12.14 5.38 -17.18
C PHE A 65 -11.96 4.57 -15.91
N MET A 66 -11.62 3.29 -16.07
CA MET A 66 -11.20 2.41 -15.00
C MET A 66 -9.74 2.04 -15.23
N LEU A 67 -8.89 2.37 -14.26
CA LEU A 67 -7.48 2.02 -14.27
C LEU A 67 -7.24 1.02 -13.13
N GLU A 68 -6.86 -0.19 -13.49
CA GLU A 68 -6.47 -1.22 -12.53
C GLU A 68 -4.96 -1.13 -12.28
N PHE A 69 -4.57 -1.08 -11.00
CA PHE A 69 -3.18 -1.07 -10.58
C PHE A 69 -2.83 -2.45 -10.05
N PRO A 70 -2.16 -3.31 -10.84
CA PRO A 70 -1.76 -4.63 -10.36
C PRO A 70 -0.72 -4.52 -9.26
N ASN A 71 -0.59 -5.60 -8.48
CA ASN A 71 0.47 -5.70 -7.48
C ASN A 71 1.85 -5.63 -8.13
N TYR A 72 2.82 -5.01 -7.45
CA TYR A 72 4.20 -4.99 -7.95
C TYR A 72 4.77 -6.40 -7.91
N SER A 73 5.58 -6.74 -8.93
CA SER A 73 6.40 -7.94 -8.89
C SER A 73 7.47 -7.85 -7.80
N ARG A 74 8.04 -9.00 -7.42
CA ARG A 74 9.16 -9.07 -6.47
C ARG A 74 10.31 -8.15 -6.85
N GLN A 75 10.66 -8.13 -8.14
CA GLN A 75 11.72 -7.26 -8.66
C GLN A 75 11.34 -5.78 -8.48
N GLN A 76 10.13 -5.39 -8.86
CA GLN A 76 9.67 -4.01 -8.70
C GLN A 76 9.62 -3.58 -7.22
N LEU A 77 9.29 -4.48 -6.30
CA LEU A 77 9.34 -4.19 -4.86
C LEU A 77 10.78 -3.96 -4.38
N ALA A 78 11.75 -4.72 -4.88
CA ALA A 78 13.17 -4.51 -4.63
C ALA A 78 13.63 -3.18 -5.23
N ASP A 79 13.24 -2.87 -6.48
CA ASP A 79 13.58 -1.62 -7.17
C ASP A 79 13.04 -0.40 -6.41
N ILE A 80 11.82 -0.48 -5.87
CA ILE A 80 11.24 0.58 -5.02
C ILE A 80 12.08 0.77 -3.75
N PHE A 81 12.45 -0.32 -3.08
CA PHE A 81 13.31 -0.26 -1.89
C PHE A 81 14.67 0.37 -2.22
N MET A 82 15.34 -0.08 -3.27
CA MET A 82 16.64 0.43 -3.71
C MET A 82 16.55 1.91 -4.12
N SER A 83 15.49 2.31 -4.82
CA SER A 83 15.24 3.71 -5.20
C SER A 83 15.10 4.65 -3.98
N MET A 84 14.61 4.15 -2.84
CA MET A 84 14.58 4.93 -1.60
C MET A 84 15.97 5.00 -0.96
N THR A 85 16.71 3.89 -0.95
CA THR A 85 18.09 3.84 -0.45
C THR A 85 19.00 4.80 -1.20
N GLU A 86 19.03 4.73 -2.53
CA GLU A 86 19.91 5.52 -3.40
C GLU A 86 19.69 7.05 -3.30
N LYS A 87 18.52 7.48 -2.82
CA LYS A 87 18.23 8.90 -2.60
C LYS A 87 18.93 9.50 -1.38
N SER A 88 19.22 8.66 -0.38
CA SER A 88 19.62 9.13 0.95
C SER A 88 20.90 8.49 1.47
N PHE A 89 21.28 7.32 0.97
CA PHE A 89 22.39 6.53 1.51
C PHE A 89 23.25 5.90 0.42
N ALA A 90 24.55 5.85 0.71
CA ALA A 90 25.45 4.92 0.05
C ALA A 90 25.17 3.49 0.51
N HIS A 91 25.59 2.52 -0.29
CA HIS A 91 25.48 1.09 -0.01
C HIS A 91 26.50 0.33 -0.86
N ASP A 92 26.84 -0.89 -0.45
CA ASP A 92 27.75 -1.76 -1.19
C ASP A 92 27.01 -2.85 -1.99
N GLU A 93 27.76 -3.63 -2.76
CA GLU A 93 27.21 -4.72 -3.57
C GLU A 93 26.55 -5.81 -2.70
N ALA A 94 27.10 -6.06 -1.51
CA ALA A 94 26.54 -7.03 -0.56
C ALA A 94 25.15 -6.61 -0.06
N PHE A 95 24.91 -5.32 0.18
CA PHE A 95 23.59 -4.80 0.50
C PHE A 95 22.59 -5.03 -0.64
N THR A 96 22.97 -4.69 -1.87
CA THR A 96 22.11 -4.87 -3.05
C THR A 96 21.76 -6.36 -3.26
N GLU A 97 22.74 -7.25 -3.11
CA GLU A 97 22.52 -8.70 -3.22
C GLU A 97 21.58 -9.21 -2.13
N ALA A 98 21.72 -8.75 -0.89
CA ALA A 98 20.86 -9.12 0.23
C ALA A 98 19.41 -8.69 0.00
N VAL A 99 19.19 -7.46 -0.46
CA VAL A 99 17.87 -6.92 -0.79
C VAL A 99 17.22 -7.75 -1.90
N ASN A 100 17.93 -7.94 -3.02
CA ASN A 100 17.40 -8.67 -4.18
C ASN A 100 17.06 -10.12 -3.82
N SER A 101 17.93 -10.79 -3.06
CA SER A 101 17.71 -12.17 -2.60
C SER A 101 16.49 -12.28 -1.69
N TYR A 102 16.31 -11.32 -0.79
CA TYR A 102 15.14 -11.30 0.10
C TYR A 102 13.83 -11.15 -0.67
N PHE A 103 13.74 -10.16 -1.57
CA PHE A 103 12.52 -9.94 -2.36
C PHE A 103 12.25 -11.09 -3.33
N ALA A 104 13.29 -11.67 -3.94
CA ALA A 104 13.15 -12.86 -4.78
C ALA A 104 12.63 -14.08 -3.99
N GLY A 105 12.94 -14.17 -2.69
CA GLY A 105 12.51 -15.23 -1.79
C GLY A 105 11.10 -15.09 -1.22
N LEU A 106 10.38 -13.99 -1.47
CA LEU A 106 8.99 -13.83 -0.98
C LEU A 106 8.07 -14.90 -1.59
N SER A 107 7.20 -15.51 -0.78
CA SER A 107 6.30 -16.58 -1.26
C SER A 107 5.15 -16.04 -2.12
N ASP A 108 4.61 -16.87 -3.02
CA ASP A 108 3.42 -16.50 -3.79
C ASP A 108 2.19 -16.30 -2.89
N GLU A 109 2.08 -17.06 -1.79
CA GLU A 109 1.00 -16.89 -0.80
C GLU A 109 0.99 -15.47 -0.24
N MET A 110 2.15 -14.94 0.11
CA MET A 110 2.29 -13.58 0.63
C MET A 110 2.03 -12.53 -0.45
N MET A 111 2.58 -12.70 -1.65
CA MET A 111 2.40 -11.75 -2.76
C MET A 111 0.93 -11.61 -3.20
N ASN A 112 0.14 -12.67 -3.02
CA ASN A 112 -1.27 -12.72 -3.38
C ASN A 112 -2.22 -12.53 -2.18
N ALA A 113 -1.69 -12.25 -0.98
CA ALA A 113 -2.53 -11.98 0.18
C ALA A 113 -3.32 -10.68 -0.03
N LYS A 114 -4.62 -10.71 0.33
CA LYS A 114 -5.54 -9.57 0.09
C LYS A 114 -5.11 -8.30 0.84
N ASP A 115 -4.46 -8.47 1.97
CA ASP A 115 -3.94 -7.44 2.86
C ASP A 115 -2.46 -7.11 2.61
N PHE A 116 -1.85 -7.66 1.55
CA PHE A 116 -0.47 -7.32 1.20
C PHE A 116 -0.36 -5.85 0.76
N SER A 117 0.35 -5.07 1.56
CA SER A 117 0.42 -3.61 1.41
C SER A 117 1.31 -3.09 0.25
N ASN A 118 1.82 -4.00 -0.59
CA ASN A 118 2.52 -3.69 -1.84
C ASN A 118 3.67 -2.68 -1.65
N ALA A 119 3.74 -1.54 -2.36
CA ALA A 119 4.83 -0.58 -2.17
C ALA A 119 5.02 -0.07 -0.73
N ARG A 120 3.96 -0.07 0.10
CA ARG A 120 4.06 0.26 1.53
C ARG A 120 4.89 -0.78 2.28
N PHE A 121 4.87 -2.05 1.87
CA PHE A 121 5.76 -3.08 2.40
C PHE A 121 7.24 -2.72 2.19
N SER A 122 7.63 -2.36 0.96
CA SER A 122 9.00 -1.92 0.66
C SER A 122 9.40 -0.68 1.46
N ARG A 123 8.52 0.31 1.59
CA ARG A 123 8.77 1.51 2.40
C ARG A 123 8.99 1.17 3.87
N ASN A 124 8.11 0.36 4.46
CA ASN A 124 8.21 -0.03 5.86
C ASN A 124 9.52 -0.79 6.12
N LEU A 125 9.92 -1.69 5.22
CA LEU A 125 11.20 -2.39 5.34
C LEU A 125 12.39 -1.44 5.23
N TYR A 126 12.33 -0.45 4.32
CA TYR A 126 13.36 0.58 4.17
C TYR A 126 13.51 1.42 5.44
N GLU A 127 12.41 1.94 5.97
CA GLU A 127 12.41 2.75 7.21
C GLU A 127 12.99 1.97 8.39
N ARG A 128 12.73 0.66 8.47
CA ARG A 128 13.29 -0.22 9.50
C ARG A 128 14.77 -0.47 9.30
N THR A 129 15.21 -0.68 8.06
CA THR A 129 16.63 -0.84 7.70
C THR A 129 17.42 0.41 8.08
N TRP A 130 16.93 1.58 7.70
CA TRP A 130 17.46 2.87 8.14
C TRP A 130 17.51 2.98 9.67
N GLY A 131 16.45 2.56 10.36
CA GLY A 131 16.43 2.53 11.83
C GLY A 131 17.54 1.66 12.45
N LYS A 132 17.86 0.51 11.84
CA LYS A 132 18.98 -0.33 12.30
C LYS A 132 20.33 0.33 12.05
N ALA A 133 20.52 0.95 10.89
CA ALA A 133 21.73 1.71 10.58
C ALA A 133 21.94 2.87 11.56
N ALA A 134 20.88 3.62 11.89
CA ALA A 134 20.95 4.72 12.85
C ALA A 134 21.44 4.25 14.23
N LEU A 135 20.96 3.10 14.72
CA LEU A 135 21.43 2.50 15.98
C LEU A 135 22.91 2.09 15.89
N ARG A 136 23.32 1.42 14.81
CA ARG A 136 24.72 1.04 14.56
C ARG A 136 25.64 2.26 14.57
N CYS A 137 25.30 3.30 13.81
CA CYS A 137 26.09 4.51 13.69
C CYS A 137 26.19 5.27 15.02
N GLN A 138 25.10 5.33 15.80
CA GLN A 138 25.12 5.92 17.14
C GLN A 138 26.06 5.16 18.09
N MET A 139 25.99 3.81 18.10
CA MET A 139 26.84 2.98 18.96
C MET A 139 28.33 3.07 18.59
N GLN A 140 28.63 3.18 17.30
CA GLN A 140 30.00 3.28 16.79
C GLN A 140 30.52 4.72 16.72
N GLN A 141 29.67 5.72 17.02
CA GLN A 141 29.98 7.15 16.90
C GLN A 141 30.49 7.55 15.50
N ILE A 142 29.85 7.01 14.46
CA ILE A 142 30.15 7.31 13.05
C ILE A 142 28.99 8.05 12.37
N ALA A 143 29.26 8.67 11.23
CA ALA A 143 28.22 9.23 10.38
C ALA A 143 27.27 8.13 9.87
N CYS A 144 25.99 8.47 9.69
CA CYS A 144 24.96 7.56 9.20
C CYS A 144 24.64 7.90 7.74
N ASP A 145 25.59 7.64 6.84
CA ASP A 145 25.51 7.92 5.41
C ASP A 145 25.45 6.64 4.55
N THR A 146 25.67 5.47 5.16
CA THR A 146 25.79 4.18 4.46
C THR A 146 24.93 3.12 5.13
N LEU A 147 24.10 2.42 4.34
CA LEU A 147 23.39 1.21 4.76
C LEU A 147 24.22 -0.04 4.43
N THR A 148 24.26 -1.00 5.36
CA THR A 148 25.01 -2.26 5.18
C THR A 148 24.08 -3.47 5.14
N ALA A 149 24.55 -4.58 4.57
CA ALA A 149 23.79 -5.83 4.55
C ALA A 149 23.38 -6.32 5.96
N GLU A 150 24.17 -5.99 6.99
CA GLU A 150 23.84 -6.31 8.38
C GLU A 150 22.64 -5.49 8.89
N ASP A 151 22.56 -4.20 8.56
CA ASP A 151 21.40 -3.36 8.91
C ASP A 151 20.10 -3.94 8.34
N PHE A 152 20.17 -4.40 7.08
CA PHE A 152 19.05 -5.05 6.39
C PHE A 152 18.70 -6.40 7.01
N ALA A 153 19.69 -7.25 7.29
CA ALA A 153 19.50 -8.54 7.94
C ALA A 153 18.82 -8.40 9.32
N LEU A 154 19.22 -7.41 10.11
CA LEU A 154 18.59 -7.09 11.39
C LEU A 154 17.17 -6.55 11.22
N ALA A 155 16.88 -5.83 10.14
CA ALA A 155 15.54 -5.34 9.86
C ALA A 155 14.58 -6.48 9.52
N ILE A 156 14.98 -7.43 8.66
CA ILE A 156 14.12 -8.57 8.29
C ILE A 156 13.95 -9.59 9.43
N ALA A 157 14.96 -9.75 10.30
CA ALA A 157 14.90 -10.69 11.43
C ALA A 157 14.04 -10.20 12.59
N ASP A 158 13.72 -8.91 12.61
CA ASP A 158 12.97 -8.29 13.68
C ASP A 158 11.53 -8.86 13.75
N LYS A 159 11.17 -9.37 14.93
CA LYS A 159 9.91 -10.11 15.16
C LYS A 159 8.66 -9.30 14.82
N GLU A 160 8.70 -7.97 14.96
CA GLU A 160 7.54 -7.13 14.61
C GLU A 160 7.27 -7.11 13.10
N PHE A 161 8.32 -7.24 12.28
CA PHE A 161 8.18 -7.34 10.83
C PHE A 161 7.73 -8.73 10.40
N ASN A 162 8.28 -9.77 11.02
CA ASN A 162 7.81 -11.14 10.81
C ASN A 162 6.34 -11.31 11.23
N ASN A 163 5.85 -10.61 12.25
CA ASN A 163 4.43 -10.64 12.62
C ASN A 163 3.50 -9.98 11.57
N VAL A 164 4.02 -9.09 10.71
CA VAL A 164 3.28 -8.60 9.53
C VAL A 164 3.22 -9.67 8.46
N LEU A 165 4.26 -10.51 8.34
CA LEU A 165 4.31 -11.68 7.45
C LEU A 165 3.44 -12.85 7.96
N ASP A 166 3.20 -12.89 9.27
CA ASP A 166 2.59 -14.03 9.98
C ASP A 166 1.22 -13.66 10.60
N GLN A 167 0.47 -12.71 10.02
CA GLN A 167 -0.93 -12.42 10.41
C GLN A 167 -1.90 -13.58 10.09
N LYS A 168 -1.46 -14.83 10.21
CA LYS A 168 -2.33 -15.96 10.50
C LYS A 168 -3.06 -15.70 11.81
N LYS A 169 -4.36 -15.40 11.68
CA LYS A 169 -5.42 -15.66 12.66
C LYS A 169 -5.06 -15.34 14.11
N ARG A 170 -5.04 -14.06 14.47
CA ARG A 170 -5.47 -13.70 15.84
C ARG A 170 -6.99 -13.75 15.91
N THR A 171 -7.56 -14.95 15.88
CA THR A 171 -8.89 -15.16 16.47
C THR A 171 -8.72 -15.04 17.98
N ILE A 172 -9.05 -13.87 18.52
CA ILE A 172 -9.44 -13.74 19.92
C ILE A 172 -10.96 -13.85 19.94
N GLY A 173 -11.46 -15.00 20.36
CA GLY A 173 -12.90 -15.26 20.49
C GLY A 173 -13.12 -16.75 20.73
N PHE A 174 -13.87 -17.05 21.80
CA PHE A 174 -14.03 -18.34 22.50
C PHE A 174 -14.10 -19.60 21.63
#